data_AF-A0A667GAT4-F1
#
_entry.id   AF-A0A667GAT4-F1
#
_cell.length_a   1.000
_cell.length_b   1.000
_cell.length_c   1.000
_cell.angle_alpha   90.00
_cell.angle_beta   90.00
_cell.angle_gamma   90.00
#
_symmetry.space_group_name_H-M   'P 1'
#
loop_
_entity.id
_entity.type
_entity.pdbx_description
1 polymer ?
#
loop_
_entity_poly.entity_id
_entity_poly.type
_entity_poly.pdbx_seq_one_letter_code
_entity_poly.pdbx_strand_id
1 'polypeptide(L)'
;MVLAAVKRVISNRTIWKHLFPIQNGALYCVCHKSTYSPLPDDYNCKVELALTSDGRTIVCYHPSVDIPYEHTKPIPRPDPVCNNEETHDQVLKTRLEEKTEPLEQGPMIEQLSKMFFTTKHRWYPRGQYHRRRRKLDPPKDR
;
A
#
# COMPACT_ATOMS: atom_id res chain seq x y z
N MET A 1 2.16 88.97 -8.43
CA MET A 1 2.52 88.43 -7.09
C MET A 1 1.85 87.06 -6.99
N VAL A 2 2.48 85.89 -6.89
CA VAL A 2 3.86 85.41 -6.70
C VAL A 2 3.89 84.01 -7.35
N LEU A 3 4.88 83.69 -8.19
CA LEU A 3 5.09 82.31 -8.69
C LEU A 3 5.90 81.54 -7.64
N ALA A 4 5.30 80.53 -7.01
CA ALA A 4 5.98 79.66 -6.06
C ALA A 4 6.71 78.52 -6.81
N ALA A 5 8.04 78.51 -6.72
CA ALA A 5 8.89 77.48 -7.30
C ALA A 5 8.89 76.21 -6.43
N VAL A 6 8.45 75.07 -6.97
CA VAL A 6 8.51 73.77 -6.30
C VAL A 6 9.88 73.13 -6.60
N LYS A 7 10.78 73.14 -5.60
CA LYS A 7 12.05 72.39 -5.66
C LYS A 7 11.80 70.91 -5.38
N ARG A 8 12.10 70.04 -6.35
CA ARG A 8 12.02 68.58 -6.21
C ARG A 8 13.36 68.07 -5.67
N VAL A 9 13.38 67.64 -4.40
CA VAL A 9 14.55 67.02 -3.75
C VAL A 9 14.60 65.54 -4.14
N ILE A 10 15.66 65.14 -4.84
CA ILE A 10 15.94 63.75 -5.19
C ILE A 10 16.62 63.10 -3.98
N SER A 11 15.92 62.17 -3.32
CA SER A 11 16.45 61.36 -2.22
C SER A 11 17.16 60.13 -2.81
N ASN A 12 18.49 60.08 -2.68
CA ASN A 12 19.30 58.93 -3.08
C ASN A 12 19.24 57.85 -1.99
N ARG A 13 18.40 56.83 -2.18
CA ARG A 13 18.43 55.61 -1.35
C ARG A 13 19.47 54.64 -1.91
N THR A 14 20.58 54.49 -1.20
CA THR A 14 21.61 53.49 -1.47
C THR A 14 21.12 52.10 -1.05
N ILE A 15 20.86 51.22 -2.03
CA ILE A 15 20.51 49.83 -1.79
C ILE A 15 21.81 49.06 -1.54
N TRP A 16 22.07 48.69 -0.29
CA TRP A 16 23.15 47.79 0.10
C TRP A 16 22.86 46.40 -0.48
N LYS A 17 23.55 46.05 -1.57
CA LYS A 17 23.56 44.67 -2.10
C LYS A 17 24.64 43.91 -1.33
N HIS A 18 24.24 43.02 -0.43
CA HIS A 18 25.14 42.03 0.14
C HIS A 18 25.56 41.07 -0.98
N LEU A 19 26.76 41.30 -1.52
CA LEU A 19 27.46 40.35 -2.37
C LEU A 19 28.10 39.30 -1.45
N PHE A 20 27.60 38.07 -1.50
CA PHE A 20 28.29 36.93 -0.89
C PHE A 20 29.45 36.51 -1.80
N PRO A 21 30.65 36.23 -1.25
CA PRO A 21 31.79 35.83 -2.06
C PRO A 21 31.60 34.39 -2.56
N ILE A 22 31.68 34.23 -3.89
CA ILE A 22 31.78 32.94 -4.57
C ILE A 22 33.19 32.40 -4.29
N GLN A 23 33.30 31.29 -3.55
CA GLN A 23 34.53 30.54 -3.43
C GLN A 23 34.32 29.11 -3.96
N ASN A 24 35.11 28.78 -4.98
CA ASN A 24 35.61 27.44 -5.33
C ASN A 24 34.63 26.45 -6.00
N GLY A 25 34.56 26.53 -7.33
CA GLY A 25 35.15 25.49 -8.19
C GLY A 25 34.60 24.07 -8.21
N ALA A 26 33.47 23.77 -7.56
CA ALA A 26 32.68 22.58 -7.83
C ALA A 26 31.27 23.05 -8.20
N LEU A 27 30.81 22.74 -9.42
CA LEU A 27 29.39 22.86 -9.74
C LEU A 27 28.66 21.76 -8.96
N TYR A 28 28.46 22.00 -7.67
CA TYR A 28 27.46 21.29 -6.90
C TYR A 28 26.13 21.66 -7.55
N CYS A 29 25.58 20.76 -8.36
CA CYS A 29 24.19 20.88 -8.74
C CYS A 29 23.39 20.71 -7.44
N VAL A 30 23.00 21.83 -6.83
CA VAL A 30 21.87 21.82 -5.90
C VAL A 30 20.68 21.46 -6.77
N CYS A 31 20.44 20.17 -6.93
CA CYS A 31 19.15 19.70 -7.39
C CYS A 31 18.16 20.11 -6.30
N HIS A 32 17.57 21.30 -6.47
CA HIS A 32 16.47 21.74 -5.65
C HIS A 32 15.39 20.67 -5.78
N LYS A 33 15.16 19.90 -4.70
CA LYS A 33 14.07 18.94 -4.63
C LYS A 33 12.78 19.72 -4.85
N SER A 34 12.09 19.47 -5.96
CA SER A 34 10.77 20.05 -6.16
C SER A 34 9.84 19.49 -5.09
N THR A 35 9.11 20.37 -4.41
CA THR A 35 8.03 19.98 -3.48
C THR A 35 6.79 19.44 -4.22
N TYR A 36 6.79 19.53 -5.55
CA TYR A 36 5.76 18.97 -6.40
C TYR A 36 5.94 17.45 -6.53
N SER A 37 5.00 16.69 -5.96
CA SER A 37 4.86 15.25 -6.21
C SER A 37 3.78 15.02 -7.27
N PRO A 38 4.05 14.24 -8.34
CA PRO A 38 3.08 13.97 -9.41
C PRO A 38 1.96 13.02 -8.95
N LEU A 39 2.24 12.19 -7.95
CA LEU A 39 1.32 11.26 -7.30
C LEU A 39 1.43 11.41 -5.79
N PRO A 40 0.42 11.03 -5.01
CA PRO A 40 0.57 10.93 -3.58
C PRO A 40 1.60 9.84 -3.23
N ASP A 41 2.47 10.16 -2.28
CA ASP A 41 3.62 9.32 -1.87
C ASP A 41 3.26 8.35 -0.71
N ASP A 42 1.96 8.08 -0.49
CA ASP A 42 1.42 7.42 0.71
C ASP A 42 1.06 5.93 0.52
N TYR A 43 1.12 5.41 -0.72
CA TYR A 43 0.87 4.00 -1.01
C TYR A 43 1.99 3.36 -1.83
N ASN A 44 2.37 2.12 -1.47
CA ASN A 44 3.34 1.26 -2.16
C ASN A 44 4.80 1.77 -2.14
N CYS A 45 5.11 2.84 -2.88
CA CYS A 45 6.45 3.40 -3.00
C CYS A 45 6.43 4.91 -3.17
N LYS A 46 7.46 5.57 -2.66
CA LYS A 46 7.65 7.01 -2.83
C LYS A 46 8.43 7.26 -4.12
N VAL A 47 7.85 7.97 -5.07
CA VAL A 47 8.46 8.11 -6.41
C VAL A 47 9.15 9.46 -6.57
N GLU A 48 10.48 9.44 -6.70
CA GLU A 48 11.29 10.63 -7.01
C GLU A 48 11.83 10.50 -8.45
N LEU A 49 11.35 11.38 -9.34
CA LEU A 49 11.79 11.46 -10.74
C LEU A 49 12.89 12.51 -10.90
N ALA A 50 13.96 12.15 -11.61
CA ALA A 50 15.07 13.05 -11.92
C ALA A 50 15.47 12.93 -13.40
N LEU A 51 16.04 14.01 -13.93
CA LEU A 51 16.70 14.02 -15.24
C LEU A 51 18.19 14.18 -15.03
N THR A 52 18.98 13.50 -15.86
CA THR A 52 20.44 13.73 -15.92
C THR A 52 20.71 15.12 -16.50
N SER A 53 21.85 15.74 -16.19
CA SER A 53 22.27 17.06 -16.73
C SER A 53 22.14 17.15 -18.26
N ASP A 54 22.39 16.03 -18.93
CA ASP A 54 22.42 15.95 -20.39
C ASP A 54 21.00 15.85 -20.99
N GLY A 55 19.96 15.68 -20.17
CA GLY A 55 18.55 15.59 -20.59
C GLY A 55 18.18 14.31 -21.36
N ARG A 56 19.11 13.37 -21.54
CA ARG A 56 18.92 12.15 -22.34
C ARG A 56 18.40 10.95 -21.55
N THR A 57 18.60 10.95 -20.23
CA THR A 57 18.27 9.82 -19.36
C THR A 57 17.39 10.27 -18.21
N ILE A 58 16.26 9.58 -18.05
CA ILE A 58 15.33 9.72 -16.93
C ILE A 58 15.74 8.72 -15.85
N VAL A 59 15.97 9.21 -14.63
CA VAL A 59 16.32 8.40 -13.46
C VAL A 59 15.11 8.38 -12.52
N CYS A 60 14.70 7.19 -12.11
CA CYS A 60 13.56 7.00 -11.21
C CYS A 60 14.04 6.34 -9.92
N TYR A 61 13.90 7.03 -8.79
CA TYR A 61 14.15 6.46 -7.47
C TYR A 61 12.81 6.17 -6.79
N HIS A 62 12.55 4.91 -6.45
CA HIS A 62 11.26 4.48 -5.92
C HIS A 62 11.39 3.54 -4.69
N PRO A 63 11.87 4.02 -3.54
CA PRO A 63 11.91 3.23 -2.31
C PRO A 63 10.50 2.76 -1.91
N SER A 64 10.41 1.52 -1.43
CA SER A 64 9.18 0.98 -0.83
C SER A 64 8.85 1.70 0.47
N VAL A 65 7.56 1.88 0.74
CA VAL A 65 7.07 2.51 1.97
C VAL A 65 6.58 1.42 2.93
N ASP A 66 7.07 1.45 4.17
CA ASP A 66 6.64 0.54 5.23
C ASP A 66 5.29 0.96 5.83
N ILE A 67 4.51 0.00 6.31
CA ILE A 67 3.23 0.27 6.98
C ILE A 67 3.51 0.71 8.43
N PRO A 68 3.12 1.92 8.86
CA PRO A 68 3.38 2.39 10.21
C PRO A 68 2.54 1.63 11.24
N TYR A 69 3.07 1.51 12.47
CA TYR A 69 2.44 0.74 13.55
C TYR A 69 1.01 1.21 13.87
N GLU A 70 0.77 2.52 13.83
CA GLU A 70 -0.54 3.14 14.11
C GLU A 70 -1.63 2.72 13.11
N HIS A 71 -1.25 2.30 11.89
CA HIS A 71 -2.18 1.83 10.86
C HIS A 71 -2.41 0.30 10.93
N THR A 72 -1.97 -0.36 12.00
CA THR A 72 -2.19 -1.80 12.25
C THR A 72 -3.22 -2.03 13.35
N LYS A 73 -3.82 -3.22 13.37
CA LYS A 73 -4.76 -3.64 14.43
C LYS A 73 -4.14 -4.79 15.22
N PRO A 74 -4.31 -4.82 16.57
CA PRO A 74 -3.85 -5.94 17.36
C PRO A 74 -4.56 -7.22 16.96
N ILE A 75 -3.85 -8.33 16.95
CA ILE A 75 -4.41 -9.65 16.67
C ILE A 75 -5.29 -10.04 17.87
N PRO A 76 -6.60 -10.31 17.67
CA PRO A 76 -7.46 -10.75 18.76
C PRO A 76 -6.99 -12.13 19.25
N ARG A 77 -6.79 -12.25 20.57
CA ARG A 77 -6.49 -13.53 21.21
C ARG A 77 -7.79 -14.11 21.74
N PRO A 78 -8.14 -15.37 21.44
CA PRO A 78 -9.34 -15.99 22.01
C PRO A 78 -9.20 -16.09 23.53
N ASP A 79 -10.26 -15.76 24.25
CA ASP A 79 -10.25 -15.77 25.71
C ASP A 79 -10.16 -17.22 26.23
N PRO A 80 -9.22 -17.53 27.14
CA PRO A 80 -9.02 -18.90 27.63
C PRO A 80 -10.24 -19.47 28.36
N VAL A 81 -11.11 -18.60 28.89
CA VAL A 81 -12.33 -18.99 29.62
C VAL A 81 -13.44 -19.52 28.69
N CYS A 82 -13.43 -19.11 27.41
CA CYS A 82 -14.38 -19.60 26.40
C CYS A 82 -13.79 -20.72 25.54
N ASN A 83 -12.51 -21.07 25.77
CA ASN A 83 -11.88 -22.24 25.18
C ASN A 83 -12.19 -23.44 26.08
N ASN A 84 -13.31 -24.11 25.81
CA ASN A 84 -13.63 -25.42 26.42
C ASN A 84 -12.54 -26.49 26.17
N GLU A 85 -11.55 -26.18 25.31
CA GLU A 85 -10.39 -27.02 24.98
C GLU A 85 -9.23 -26.83 25.97
N GLU A 86 -9.09 -25.66 26.62
CA GLU A 86 -7.87 -25.29 27.36
C GLU A 86 -8.06 -25.25 28.90
N THR A 87 -9.30 -25.14 29.40
CA THR A 87 -9.57 -24.93 30.84
C THR A 87 -9.68 -26.23 31.65
N HIS A 88 -9.63 -27.41 31.03
CA HIS A 88 -9.75 -28.67 31.77
C HIS A 88 -8.39 -29.31 32.03
N ASP A 89 -7.95 -29.41 33.28
CA ASP A 89 -6.83 -30.28 33.69
C ASP A 89 -7.09 -31.81 33.44
N GLN A 90 -8.09 -32.15 32.61
CA GLN A 90 -8.40 -33.48 32.07
C GLN A 90 -7.98 -33.67 30.59
N VAL A 91 -7.28 -32.70 29.98
CA VAL A 91 -6.97 -32.57 28.53
C VAL A 91 -6.30 -33.77 27.85
N LEU A 92 -5.62 -34.69 28.55
CA LEU A 92 -4.92 -35.81 27.87
C LEU A 92 -5.83 -36.93 27.35
N LYS A 93 -7.16 -36.88 27.55
CA LYS A 93 -8.05 -38.02 27.25
C LYS A 93 -9.43 -37.73 26.68
N THR A 94 -9.79 -36.49 26.36
CA THR A 94 -10.96 -36.29 25.48
C THR A 94 -10.53 -36.62 24.07
N ARG A 95 -10.81 -37.86 23.67
CA ARG A 95 -10.64 -38.32 22.29
C ARG A 95 -11.27 -37.26 21.40
N LEU A 96 -10.51 -36.82 20.40
CA LEU A 96 -10.99 -36.00 19.30
C LEU A 96 -12.06 -36.84 18.60
N GLU A 97 -13.28 -36.82 19.13
CA GLU A 97 -14.43 -37.41 18.47
C GLU A 97 -14.56 -36.62 17.18
N GLU A 98 -14.45 -37.32 16.05
CA GLU A 98 -14.71 -36.73 14.76
C GLU A 98 -16.11 -36.13 14.82
N LYS A 99 -16.19 -34.80 14.89
CA LYS A 99 -17.40 -34.02 14.62
C LYS A 99 -17.74 -34.10 13.13
N THR A 100 -17.64 -35.30 12.55
CA THR A 100 -18.32 -35.65 11.32
C THR A 100 -19.76 -35.85 11.73
N GLU A 101 -20.49 -34.75 11.89
CA GLU A 101 -21.94 -34.82 11.82
C GLU A 101 -22.24 -35.58 10.51
N PRO A 102 -22.84 -36.79 10.56
CA PRO A 102 -23.21 -37.49 9.36
C PRO A 102 -24.39 -36.72 8.77
N LEU A 103 -24.08 -35.65 8.06
CA LEU A 103 -24.98 -35.09 7.06
C LEU A 103 -25.08 -36.19 6.00
N GLU A 104 -26.03 -37.12 6.17
CA GLU A 104 -26.25 -38.28 5.29
C GLU A 104 -26.30 -37.86 3.81
N GLN A 105 -26.74 -36.62 3.59
CA GLN A 105 -26.55 -35.85 2.38
C GLN A 105 -25.48 -34.79 2.70
N GLY A 106 -24.25 -34.92 2.17
CA GLY A 106 -23.13 -34.00 2.43
C GLY A 106 -23.50 -32.50 2.37
N PRO A 107 -22.65 -31.58 2.87
CA PRO A 107 -23.01 -30.21 3.25
C PRO A 107 -24.02 -29.58 2.29
N MET A 108 -25.18 -29.20 2.84
CA MET A 108 -26.31 -28.68 2.08
C MET A 108 -25.78 -27.61 1.11
N ILE A 109 -26.09 -27.73 -0.19
CA ILE A 109 -25.60 -26.80 -1.23
C ILE A 109 -25.89 -25.34 -0.83
N GLU A 110 -26.99 -25.10 -0.12
CA GLU A 110 -27.32 -23.80 0.42
C GLU A 110 -26.37 -23.32 1.52
N GLN A 111 -25.96 -24.18 2.45
CA GLN A 111 -24.95 -23.87 3.47
C GLN A 111 -23.63 -23.50 2.80
N LEU A 112 -23.19 -24.27 1.80
CA LEU A 112 -21.98 -23.96 1.03
C LEU A 112 -22.11 -22.62 0.29
N SER A 113 -23.26 -22.37 -0.34
CA SER A 113 -23.52 -21.13 -1.06
C SER A 113 -23.49 -19.90 -0.13
N LYS A 114 -24.01 -20.04 1.09
CA LYS A 114 -24.02 -18.97 2.11
C LYS A 114 -22.64 -18.74 2.71
N MET A 115 -21.91 -19.80 3.04
CA MET A 115 -20.57 -19.73 3.62
C MET A 115 -19.54 -19.11 2.67
N PHE A 116 -19.60 -19.48 1.39
CA PHE A 116 -18.64 -19.01 0.37
C PHE A 116 -19.16 -17.81 -0.46
N PHE A 117 -20.36 -17.29 -0.15
CA PHE A 117 -21.00 -16.21 -0.90
C PHE A 117 -21.06 -16.49 -2.42
N THR A 118 -21.37 -17.74 -2.80
CA THR A 118 -21.50 -18.14 -4.21
C THR A 118 -22.92 -18.53 -4.57
N THR A 119 -23.20 -18.67 -5.86
CA THR A 119 -24.46 -19.27 -6.32
C THR A 119 -24.47 -20.79 -6.11
N LYS A 120 -25.68 -21.36 -5.95
CA LYS A 120 -25.87 -22.82 -5.78
C LYS A 120 -25.40 -23.65 -6.97
N HIS A 121 -25.39 -23.08 -8.18
CA HIS A 121 -25.12 -23.81 -9.41
C HIS A 121 -23.69 -24.35 -9.54
N ARG A 122 -22.73 -23.75 -8.83
CA ARG A 122 -21.33 -24.21 -8.81
C ARG A 122 -21.15 -25.55 -8.08
N TRP A 123 -22.06 -25.86 -7.17
CA TRP A 123 -22.00 -27.02 -6.28
C TRP A 123 -22.69 -28.27 -6.86
N TYR A 124 -23.48 -28.13 -7.92
CA TYR A 124 -24.02 -29.29 -8.63
C TYR A 124 -22.92 -30.03 -9.41
N PRO A 125 -22.92 -31.38 -9.41
CA PRO A 125 -21.93 -32.15 -10.14
C PRO A 125 -22.05 -31.94 -11.66
N ARG A 126 -20.91 -31.98 -12.36
CA ARG A 126 -20.87 -31.95 -13.82
C ARG A 126 -20.93 -33.35 -14.40
N GLY A 127 -21.63 -33.49 -15.53
CA GLY A 127 -21.74 -34.75 -16.26
C GLY A 127 -20.40 -35.30 -16.76
N GLN A 128 -20.37 -36.61 -17.03
CA GLN A 128 -19.17 -37.37 -17.37
C GLN A 128 -18.42 -36.81 -18.60
N TYR A 129 -19.15 -36.33 -19.61
CA TYR A 129 -18.58 -35.71 -20.82
C TYR A 129 -17.63 -34.55 -20.51
N HIS A 130 -18.03 -33.63 -19.63
CA HIS A 130 -17.19 -32.50 -19.24
C HIS A 130 -16.01 -32.91 -18.36
N ARG A 131 -16.20 -33.92 -17.49
CA ARG A 131 -15.12 -34.45 -16.64
C ARG A 131 -14.00 -35.09 -17.46
N ARG A 132 -14.32 -35.86 -18.51
CA ARG A 132 -13.33 -36.52 -19.38
C ARG A 132 -12.49 -35.55 -20.22
N ARG A 133 -13.04 -34.38 -20.55
CA ARG A 133 -12.34 -33.34 -21.34
C ARG A 133 -11.46 -32.42 -20.50
N ARG A 134 -11.51 -32.54 -19.18
CA ARG A 134 -10.62 -31.80 -18.29
C ARG A 134 -9.20 -32.33 -18.47
N LYS A 135 -8.26 -31.43 -18.78
CA LYS A 135 -6.83 -31.76 -18.76
C LYS A 135 -6.43 -32.06 -17.32
N LEU A 136 -5.95 -33.29 -17.07
CA LEU A 136 -5.50 -33.72 -15.74
C LEU A 136 -4.14 -33.10 -15.42
N ASP A 137 -3.24 -33.07 -16.39
CA ASP A 137 -1.89 -32.53 -16.28
C ASP A 137 -1.71 -31.32 -17.20
N PRO A 138 -2.30 -30.15 -16.87
CA PRO A 138 -2.01 -28.93 -17.61
C PRO A 138 -0.54 -28.52 -17.40
N PRO A 139 0.11 -27.89 -18.40
CA PRO A 139 1.45 -27.35 -18.22
C PRO A 139 1.41 -26.30 -17.11
N LYS A 140 2.27 -26.46 -16.10
CA LYS A 140 2.42 -25.48 -15.02
C LYS A 140 3.32 -24.34 -15.51
N ASP A 141 2.79 -23.13 -15.52
CA ASP A 141 3.61 -21.91 -15.62
C ASP A 141 4.00 -21.45 -14.19
N ARG A 142 5.22 -20.91 -14.07
CA ARG A 142 5.98 -20.51 -12.85
C ARG A 142 5.40 -20.93 -11.49
#